data_AF-A0A9P9NTE3-F1
#
_entry.id   AF-A0A9P9NTE3-F1
#
_cell.length_a   1.000
_cell.length_b   1.000
_cell.length_c   1.000
_cell.angle_alpha   90.00
_cell.angle_beta   90.00
_cell.angle_gamma   90.00
#
_symmetry.space_group_name_H-M   'P 1'
#
loop_
_entity.id
_entity.type
_entity.pdbx_description
1 polymer ?
#
loop_
_entity_poly.entity_id
_entity_poly.type
_entity_poly.pdbx_seq_one_letter_code
_entity_poly.pdbx_strand_id
1 'polypeptide(L)'
;LSTTGWTKGDLPNTFTHKPVPRQLVTGAHTVSDISCRSCGCVLGWKYVDAAEDAQKYKVGKFILETKRVVKGAEWDDGLEEEEDNTSRVQTRDEDIQFDSQDEDECEDLFSGIWSPQLARRRRKNKTFSRND
;
A
#
# COMPACT_ATOMS: atom_id res chain seq x y z
N LEU A 1 -0.96 33.95 -9.96
CA LEU A 1 -1.53 33.24 -8.80
C LEU A 1 -1.75 31.79 -9.22
N SER A 2 -0.76 30.92 -9.04
CA SER A 2 -0.88 29.51 -9.45
C SER A 2 -1.86 28.81 -8.52
N THR A 3 -3.00 28.43 -9.06
CA THR A 3 -4.00 27.58 -8.42
C THR A 3 -3.36 26.26 -8.03
N THR A 4 -2.96 26.11 -6.76
CA THR A 4 -2.53 24.82 -6.24
C THR A 4 -3.75 23.97 -5.95
N GLY A 5 -4.48 23.61 -7.00
CA GLY A 5 -5.53 22.61 -6.93
C GLY A 5 -4.88 21.24 -6.84
N TRP A 6 -5.20 20.49 -5.80
CA TRP A 6 -4.91 19.06 -5.79
C TRP A 6 -5.50 18.44 -7.06
N THR A 7 -4.69 17.68 -7.78
CA THR A 7 -5.18 16.89 -8.91
C THR A 7 -5.93 15.69 -8.33
N LYS A 8 -7.04 15.31 -8.97
CA LYS A 8 -7.84 14.16 -8.56
C LYS A 8 -6.93 12.91 -8.53
N GLY A 9 -6.71 12.35 -7.34
CA GLY A 9 -5.84 11.17 -7.13
C GLY A 9 -4.51 11.45 -6.43
N ASP A 10 -4.19 12.70 -6.08
CA ASP A 10 -3.04 13.02 -5.22
C ASP A 10 -3.45 13.12 -3.74
N LEU A 11 -2.51 12.85 -2.84
CA LEU A 11 -2.74 12.93 -1.40
C LEU A 11 -2.93 14.40 -0.96
N PRO A 12 -3.95 14.72 -0.15
CA PRO A 12 -4.17 16.07 0.34
C PRO A 12 -3.00 16.54 1.19
N ASN A 13 -2.75 17.85 1.21
CA ASN A 13 -1.66 18.47 1.98
C ASN A 13 -0.25 17.91 1.65
N THR A 14 -0.08 17.29 0.50
CA THR A 14 1.23 16.86 0.01
C THR A 14 1.65 17.65 -1.24
N PHE A 15 2.95 17.60 -1.53
CA PHE A 15 3.55 18.10 -2.76
C PHE A 15 4.21 16.94 -3.49
N THR A 16 3.75 16.67 -4.71
CA THR A 16 4.31 15.65 -5.61
C THR A 16 5.47 16.28 -6.38
N HIS A 17 6.68 15.74 -6.19
CA HIS A 17 7.90 16.18 -6.88
C HIS A 17 7.95 15.65 -8.31
N LYS A 18 8.93 16.13 -9.07
CA LYS A 18 9.14 15.69 -10.46
C LYS A 18 9.36 14.17 -10.52
N PRO A 19 8.80 13.46 -11.51
CA PRO A 19 9.05 12.04 -11.69
C PRO A 19 10.53 11.77 -12.00
N VAL A 20 11.10 10.78 -11.32
CA VAL A 20 12.49 10.35 -11.46
C VAL A 20 12.52 8.83 -11.67
N PRO A 21 13.28 8.32 -12.65
CA PRO A 21 13.47 6.88 -12.81
C PRO A 21 14.32 6.31 -11.66
N ARG A 22 13.89 5.19 -11.09
CA ARG A 22 14.53 4.51 -9.96
C ARG A 22 14.51 2.99 -10.17
N GLN A 23 15.64 2.35 -9.87
CA GLN A 23 15.71 0.90 -9.77
C GLN A 23 15.25 0.47 -8.38
N LEU A 24 14.18 -0.34 -8.33
CA LEU A 24 13.63 -0.91 -7.12
C LEU A 24 13.80 -2.43 -7.15
N VAL A 25 13.51 -3.09 -6.04
CA VAL A 25 13.64 -4.56 -5.93
C VAL A 25 12.80 -5.28 -6.99
N THR A 26 11.65 -4.70 -7.38
CA THR A 26 10.74 -5.26 -8.38
C THR A 26 10.98 -4.71 -9.79
N GLY A 27 12.16 -4.12 -10.07
CA GLY A 27 12.54 -3.62 -11.39
C GLY A 27 12.51 -2.11 -11.55
N ALA A 28 12.55 -1.66 -12.81
CA ALA A 28 12.66 -0.25 -13.18
C ALA A 28 11.32 0.48 -13.10
N HIS A 29 11.26 1.54 -12.29
CA HIS A 29 10.05 2.35 -12.07
C HIS A 29 10.33 3.83 -12.26
N THR A 30 9.34 4.60 -12.67
CA THR A 30 9.36 6.05 -12.55
C THR A 30 8.54 6.43 -11.32
N VAL A 31 9.17 7.09 -10.35
CA VAL A 31 8.54 7.47 -9.08
C VAL A 31 8.64 8.96 -8.85
N SER A 32 7.66 9.54 -8.16
CA SER A 32 7.68 10.93 -7.71
C SER A 32 7.74 10.96 -6.19
N ASP A 33 8.74 11.60 -5.62
CA ASP A 33 8.78 11.83 -4.18
C ASP A 33 7.60 12.69 -3.72
N ILE A 34 7.20 12.50 -2.47
CA ILE A 34 6.07 13.19 -1.86
C ILE A 34 6.55 13.82 -0.58
N SER A 35 6.37 15.13 -0.46
CA SER A 35 6.67 15.86 0.78
C SER A 35 5.42 16.47 1.39
N CYS A 36 5.40 16.59 2.71
CA CYS A 36 4.38 17.36 3.42
C CYS A 36 4.43 18.82 2.98
N ARG A 37 3.28 19.40 2.62
CA ARG A 37 3.21 20.80 2.19
C ARG A 37 3.50 21.78 3.33
N SER A 38 3.26 21.39 4.58
CA SER A 38 3.42 22.28 5.74
C SER A 38 4.86 22.29 6.26
N CYS A 39 5.52 21.13 6.39
CA CYS A 39 6.86 21.03 6.96
C CYS A 39 7.96 20.69 5.93
N GLY A 40 7.61 20.34 4.69
CA GLY A 40 8.57 20.01 3.64
C GLY A 40 9.24 18.63 3.78
N CYS A 41 9.02 17.91 4.88
CA CYS A 41 9.59 16.58 5.08
C CYS A 41 9.09 15.60 4.00
N VAL A 42 10.00 14.81 3.44
CA VAL A 42 9.66 13.70 2.54
C VAL A 42 8.94 12.62 3.34
N LEU A 43 7.73 12.28 2.89
CA LEU A 43 6.86 11.26 3.50
C LEU A 43 6.99 9.92 2.78
N GLY A 44 7.40 9.92 1.50
CA GLY A 44 7.52 8.72 0.68
C GLY A 44 7.47 9.04 -0.80
N TRP A 45 6.89 8.14 -1.61
CA TRP A 45 6.82 8.28 -3.08
C TRP A 45 5.53 7.74 -3.70
N LYS A 46 5.20 8.25 -4.89
CA LYS A 46 4.13 7.77 -5.77
C LYS A 46 4.74 7.04 -6.96
N TYR A 47 4.15 5.91 -7.37
CA TYR A 47 4.49 5.30 -8.66
C TYR A 47 3.82 6.06 -9.79
N VAL A 48 4.62 6.57 -10.72
CA VAL A 48 4.16 7.31 -11.91
C VAL A 48 4.09 6.39 -13.12
N ASP A 49 5.07 5.50 -13.26
CA ASP A 49 5.13 4.52 -14.35
C ASP A 49 5.96 3.30 -13.94
N ALA A 50 5.75 2.17 -14.63
CA ALA A 50 6.51 0.95 -14.45
C ALA A 50 6.86 0.36 -15.83
N ALA A 51 8.12 -0.05 -15.99
CA ALA A 51 8.59 -0.60 -17.27
C ALA A 51 7.95 -1.96 -17.60
N GLU A 52 7.64 -2.76 -16.57
CA GLU A 52 7.06 -4.08 -16.70
C GLU A 52 5.54 -4.03 -16.49
N ASP A 53 4.78 -4.66 -17.39
CA ASP A 53 3.32 -4.71 -17.30
C ASP A 53 2.83 -5.35 -16.00
N ALA A 54 3.54 -6.38 -15.51
CA ALA A 54 3.26 -7.05 -14.24
C ALA A 54 3.35 -6.10 -13.04
N GLN A 55 4.04 -4.95 -13.15
CA GLN A 55 4.20 -3.97 -12.07
C GLN A 55 3.27 -2.75 -12.22
N LYS A 56 2.49 -2.66 -13.32
CA LYS A 56 1.61 -1.52 -13.58
C LYS A 56 0.49 -1.34 -12.56
N TYR A 57 0.12 -2.39 -11.83
CA TYR A 57 -0.85 -2.30 -10.72
C TYR A 57 -0.40 -1.33 -9.61
N LYS A 58 0.91 -1.05 -9.51
CA LYS A 58 1.46 -0.08 -8.56
C LYS A 58 1.29 1.36 -9.03
N VAL A 59 1.10 1.61 -10.32
CA VAL A 59 1.00 2.97 -10.89
C VAL A 59 -0.20 3.71 -10.28
N GLY A 60 0.05 4.95 -9.86
CA GLY A 60 -0.92 5.78 -9.15
C GLY A 60 -1.01 5.47 -7.65
N LYS A 61 -0.34 4.44 -7.16
CA LYS A 61 -0.29 4.10 -5.74
C LYS A 61 0.88 4.76 -5.01
N PHE A 62 0.80 4.73 -3.67
CA PHE A 62 1.65 5.48 -2.76
C PHE A 62 2.36 4.55 -1.78
N ILE A 63 3.63 4.84 -1.50
CA ILE A 63 4.37 4.28 -0.38
C ILE A 63 4.71 5.43 0.56
N LEU A 64 4.34 5.28 1.83
CA LEU A 64 4.64 6.25 2.88
C LEU A 64 5.50 5.58 3.96
N GLU A 65 6.50 6.30 4.43
CA GLU A 65 7.37 5.86 5.52
C GLU A 65 6.60 5.89 6.84
N THR A 66 6.47 4.74 7.51
CA THR A 66 5.76 4.64 8.80
C THR A 66 6.33 5.56 9.89
N LYS A 67 7.63 5.88 9.84
CA LYS A 67 8.26 6.83 10.77
C LYS A 67 7.80 8.29 10.57
N ARG A 68 7.17 8.59 9.44
CA ARG A 68 6.76 9.94 9.03
C ARG A 68 5.25 10.13 9.05
N VAL A 69 4.47 9.07 9.25
CA VAL A 69 3.00 9.09 9.23
C VAL A 69 2.42 8.33 10.41
N VAL A 70 1.31 8.84 10.95
CA VAL A 70 0.48 8.15 11.95
C VAL A 70 -0.84 7.78 11.31
N LYS A 71 -1.40 6.60 11.63
CA LYS A 71 -2.64 6.11 11.01
C LYS A 71 -3.88 6.88 11.48
N GLY A 72 -3.80 7.55 12.63
CA GLY A 72 -4.78 8.50 13.13
C GLY A 72 -4.08 9.47 14.06
N ALA A 73 -4.45 10.75 13.98
CA ALA A 73 -4.30 11.66 15.10
C ALA A 73 -5.65 11.67 15.79
N GLU A 74 -5.78 10.93 16.89
CA GLU A 74 -6.89 11.17 17.81
C GLU A 74 -6.68 12.57 18.37
N TRP A 75 -7.38 13.54 17.79
CA TRP A 75 -7.74 14.75 18.52
C TRP A 75 -8.89 14.37 19.47
N ASP A 76 -8.66 13.38 20.33
CA ASP A 76 -9.60 13.01 21.37
C ASP A 76 -9.00 13.54 22.67
N ASP A 77 -9.60 14.62 23.16
CA ASP A 77 -9.34 15.15 24.49
C ASP A 77 -9.90 14.15 25.52
N GLY A 78 -9.11 13.11 25.79
CA GLY A 78 -9.10 12.37 27.05
C GLY A 78 -10.17 11.32 27.28
N LEU A 79 -9.99 10.12 26.71
CA LEU A 79 -10.44 8.89 27.35
C LEU A 79 -9.36 7.79 27.29
N GLU A 80 -8.83 7.55 28.49
CA GLU A 80 -8.07 6.45 29.10
C GLU A 80 -7.70 5.22 28.23
N GLU A 81 -6.42 4.86 28.35
CA GLU A 81 -5.76 3.65 27.84
C GLU A 81 -6.42 2.39 28.44
N GLU A 82 -7.22 1.68 27.63
CA GLU A 82 -7.49 0.26 27.87
C GLU A 82 -6.47 -0.56 27.07
N GLU A 83 -5.42 -0.98 27.79
CA GLU A 83 -4.42 -1.92 27.31
C GLU A 83 -5.06 -3.20 26.74
N ASP A 84 -4.49 -3.65 25.61
CA ASP A 84 -4.50 -5.03 25.10
C ASP A 84 -5.75 -5.89 25.40
N ASN A 85 -6.68 -5.95 24.45
CA ASN A 85 -7.62 -7.07 24.37
C ASN A 85 -7.94 -7.46 22.92
N THR A 86 -6.91 -7.89 22.18
CA THR A 86 -7.14 -8.80 21.06
C THR A 86 -7.48 -10.18 21.62
N SER A 87 -8.74 -10.34 22.04
CA SER A 87 -9.25 -11.60 22.57
C SER A 87 -9.20 -12.67 21.48
N ARG A 88 -8.25 -13.57 21.65
CA ARG A 88 -8.03 -14.84 20.97
C ARG A 88 -9.32 -15.69 20.83
N VAL A 89 -10.08 -15.47 19.76
CA VAL A 89 -11.10 -16.43 19.28
C VAL A 89 -10.43 -17.37 18.28
N GLN A 90 -10.00 -18.53 18.78
CA GLN A 90 -9.47 -19.63 17.97
C GLN A 90 -10.56 -20.23 17.07
N THR A 91 -10.45 -20.05 15.75
CA THR A 91 -11.12 -20.92 14.77
C THR A 91 -10.24 -21.15 13.54
N ARG A 92 -9.42 -22.21 13.56
CA ARG A 92 -8.95 -23.12 12.46
C ARG A 92 -8.81 -22.63 10.99
N ASP A 93 -8.75 -21.34 10.71
CA ASP A 93 -8.52 -20.71 9.39
C ASP A 93 -7.31 -19.73 9.45
N GLU A 94 -6.52 -19.79 10.53
CA GLU A 94 -5.51 -18.79 10.94
C GLU A 94 -4.09 -18.98 10.34
N ASP A 95 -3.81 -20.03 9.56
CA ASP A 95 -2.43 -20.33 9.11
C ASP A 95 -2.08 -19.83 7.70
N ILE A 96 -2.94 -19.04 7.05
CA ILE A 96 -2.69 -18.58 5.68
C ILE A 96 -1.87 -17.30 5.70
N GLN A 97 -0.55 -17.48 5.67
CA GLN A 97 0.41 -16.38 5.54
C GLN A 97 0.40 -15.81 4.12
N PHE A 98 0.43 -14.47 4.04
CA PHE A 98 0.65 -13.72 2.80
C PHE A 98 1.92 -14.21 2.09
N ASP A 99 1.77 -14.65 0.84
CA ASP A 99 2.91 -15.06 0.02
C ASP A 99 3.41 -13.88 -0.82
N SER A 100 4.54 -13.30 -0.41
CA SER A 100 5.14 -12.19 -1.14
C SER A 100 5.72 -12.57 -2.51
N GLN A 101 5.78 -13.86 -2.85
CA GLN A 101 6.17 -14.34 -4.18
C GLN A 101 4.98 -14.50 -5.12
N ASP A 102 3.74 -14.52 -4.61
CA ASP A 102 2.54 -14.52 -5.45
C ASP A 102 2.16 -13.08 -5.81
N GLU A 103 2.32 -12.72 -7.08
CA GLU A 103 2.01 -11.38 -7.58
C GLU A 103 0.54 -11.00 -7.40
N ASP A 104 -0.38 -11.98 -7.48
CA ASP A 104 -1.82 -11.74 -7.30
C ASP A 104 -2.14 -11.41 -5.84
N GLU A 105 -1.45 -12.06 -4.89
CA GLU A 105 -1.60 -11.72 -3.46
C GLU A 105 -1.02 -10.32 -3.19
N CYS A 106 0.12 -9.99 -3.79
CA CYS A 106 0.71 -8.66 -3.69
C CYS A 106 -0.22 -7.56 -4.21
N GLU A 107 -0.88 -7.79 -5.35
CA GLU A 107 -1.87 -6.86 -5.91
C GLU A 107 -3.09 -6.70 -5.00
N ASP A 108 -3.62 -7.81 -4.48
CA ASP A 108 -4.76 -7.80 -3.56
C ASP A 108 -4.44 -7.01 -2.28
N LEU A 109 -3.21 -7.14 -1.75
CA LEU A 109 -2.81 -6.44 -0.53
C LEU A 109 -2.71 -4.94 -0.78
N PHE A 110 -2.14 -4.56 -1.93
CA PHE A 110 -2.02 -3.15 -2.33
C PHE A 110 -3.35 -2.49 -2.67
N SER A 111 -4.35 -3.27 -3.07
CA SER A 111 -5.71 -2.80 -3.35
C SER A 111 -6.65 -2.90 -2.16
N GLY A 112 -6.21 -3.50 -1.04
CA GLY A 112 -6.99 -3.62 0.20
C GLY A 112 -8.08 -4.70 0.16
N ILE A 113 -8.04 -5.60 -0.82
CA ILE A 113 -9.00 -6.71 -0.97
C ILE A 113 -8.42 -8.05 -0.51
N TRP A 114 -7.13 -8.10 -0.16
CA TRP A 114 -6.49 -9.32 0.31
C TRP A 114 -7.14 -9.83 1.59
N SER A 115 -7.49 -11.11 1.58
CA SER A 115 -7.93 -11.85 2.76
C SER A 115 -7.37 -13.28 2.72
N PRO A 116 -7.15 -13.92 3.87
CA PRO A 116 -6.77 -15.34 3.95
C PRO A 116 -7.67 -16.25 3.10
N GLN A 117 -8.97 -15.97 3.07
CA GLN A 117 -9.97 -16.73 2.33
C GLN A 117 -9.83 -16.54 0.81
N LEU A 118 -9.57 -15.31 0.35
CA LEU A 118 -9.35 -15.00 -1.07
C LEU A 118 -8.07 -15.69 -1.57
N ALA A 119 -6.99 -15.61 -0.79
CA ALA A 119 -5.72 -16.29 -1.08
C ALA A 119 -5.92 -17.82 -1.19
N ARG A 120 -6.63 -18.44 -0.23
CA ARG A 120 -6.94 -19.89 -0.27
C ARG A 120 -7.66 -20.30 -1.54
N ARG A 121 -8.66 -19.51 -1.94
CA ARG A 121 -9.48 -19.80 -3.12
C ARG A 121 -8.66 -19.72 -4.40
N ARG A 122 -7.79 -18.71 -4.53
CA ARG A 122 -6.89 -18.57 -5.70
C ARG A 122 -5.86 -19.68 -5.77
N ARG A 123 -5.19 -20.03 -4.66
CA ARG A 123 -4.23 -21.15 -4.61
C ARG A 123 -4.88 -22.46 -5.05
N LYS A 124 -6.10 -22.75 -4.58
CA LYS A 124 -6.89 -23.92 -5.03
C LYS A 124 -7.19 -23.86 -6.54
N ASN A 125 -7.62 -22.71 -7.06
CA ASN A 125 -7.92 -22.57 -8.49
C ASN A 125 -6.68 -22.77 -9.38
N LYS A 126 -5.51 -22.26 -8.95
CA LYS A 126 -4.22 -22.48 -9.63
C LYS A 126 -3.80 -23.96 -9.62
N THR A 127 -4.05 -24.69 -8.52
CA THR A 127 -3.74 -26.13 -8.46
C THR A 127 -4.62 -26.98 -9.37
N PHE A 128 -5.89 -26.60 -9.58
CA PHE A 128 -6.79 -27.33 -10.46
C PHE A 128 -6.43 -27.17 -11.94
N SER A 129 -6.00 -25.97 -12.39
CA SER A 129 -5.59 -25.76 -13.78
C SER A 129 -4.29 -26.45 -14.20
N ARG A 130 -3.48 -26.97 -13.26
CA ARG A 130 -2.23 -27.69 -13.58
C ARG A 130 -2.42 -29.20 -13.78
N ASN A 131 -3.65 -29.69 -13.57
CA ASN A 131 -4.00 -31.11 -13.57
C ASN A 131 -4.92 -31.51 -14.73
N ASP A 132 -5.09 -30.65 -15.74
CA ASP A 132 -5.83 -30.92 -16.99
C ASP A 132 -4.87 -30.85 -18.20
#